data_AF-A0A924JC27-F1
#
_entry.id   AF-A0A924JC27-F1
#
_cell.length_a   1.000
_cell.length_b   1.000
_cell.length_c   1.000
_cell.angle_alpha   90.00
_cell.angle_beta   90.00
_cell.angle_gamma   90.00
#
_symmetry.space_group_name_H-M   'P 1'
#
loop_
_entity.id
_entity.type
_entity.pdbx_description
1 polymer ?
#
loop_
_entity_poly.entity_id
_entity_poly.type
_entity_poly.pdbx_seq_one_letter_code
_entity_poly.pdbx_strand_id
1 'polypeptide(L)'
;NDQDRAKDLVQETFIAVWKNLSGFRNESKLSTWIYRIATNHCLRALEKDKRITKVEMPENIAAIEEESAEEKLAFLYSAIAELPEMERIIISLELEGLPQAQIAEITGLGAGNIRVKIHRIKEKLAIKFREHGRFE
;
A
#
# COMPACT_ATOMS: atom_id res chain seq x y z
N ASN A 1 -12.03 1.98 0.32
CA ASN A 1 -10.99 2.83 0.93
C ASN A 1 -11.70 3.79 1.88
N ASP A 2 -11.59 3.58 3.20
CA ASP A 2 -12.32 4.37 4.20
C ASP A 2 -11.54 5.65 4.50
N GLN A 3 -12.06 6.81 4.08
CA GLN A 3 -11.36 8.09 4.20
C GLN A 3 -11.21 8.56 5.64
N ASP A 4 -12.19 8.30 6.50
CA ASP A 4 -12.14 8.78 7.89
C ASP A 4 -11.12 7.95 8.66
N ARG A 5 -11.08 6.65 8.41
CA ARG A 5 -10.03 5.78 8.94
C ARG A 5 -8.63 6.19 8.47
N ALA A 6 -8.48 6.65 7.23
CA ALA A 6 -7.20 7.14 6.75
C ALA A 6 -6.76 8.42 7.48
N LYS A 7 -7.68 9.35 7.77
CA LYS A 7 -7.39 10.56 8.55
C LYS A 7 -6.95 10.22 9.97
N ASP A 8 -7.61 9.27 10.63
CA ASP A 8 -7.25 8.81 11.97
C ASP A 8 -5.83 8.23 11.99
N LEU A 9 -5.51 7.37 11.01
CA LEU A 9 -4.18 6.78 10.87
C LEU A 9 -3.08 7.84 10.65
N VAL A 10 -3.38 8.88 9.86
CA VAL A 10 -2.47 10.01 9.65
C VAL A 10 -2.24 10.75 10.97
N GLN A 11 -3.31 11.05 11.71
CA GLN A 11 -3.21 11.73 13.00
C GLN A 11 -2.37 10.92 14.01
N GLU A 12 -2.66 9.63 14.15
CA GLU A 12 -1.89 8.72 15.01
C GLU A 12 -0.41 8.68 14.62
N THR A 13 -0.13 8.62 13.32
CA THR A 13 1.23 8.61 12.78
C THR A 13 1.97 9.89 13.17
N PHE A 14 1.37 11.07 12.99
CA PHE A 14 2.02 12.33 13.36
C PHE A 14 2.22 12.49 14.86
N ILE A 15 1.28 12.02 15.68
CA ILE A 15 1.44 11.98 17.14
C ILE A 15 2.63 11.08 17.51
N ALA A 16 2.74 9.89 16.90
CA ALA A 16 3.84 8.98 17.13
C ALA A 16 5.18 9.56 16.69
N VAL A 17 5.23 10.23 15.54
CA VAL A 17 6.40 10.97 15.04
C VAL A 17 6.83 12.02 16.06
N TRP A 18 5.92 12.88 16.52
CA TRP A 18 6.23 13.93 17.49
C TRP A 18 6.79 13.37 18.80
N LYS A 19 6.16 12.33 19.35
CA LYS A 19 6.58 11.69 20.60
C LYS A 19 7.96 11.04 20.52
N ASN A 20 8.33 10.50 19.36
CA ASN A 20 9.59 9.78 19.17
C ASN A 20 10.69 10.62 18.52
N LEU A 21 10.41 11.88 18.17
CA LEU A 21 11.32 12.75 17.42
C LEU A 21 12.65 12.97 18.15
N SER A 22 12.62 13.12 19.48
CA SER A 22 13.83 13.28 20.31
C SER A 22 14.75 12.05 20.29
N GLY A 23 14.21 10.87 19.96
CA GLY A 23 14.97 9.62 19.84
C GLY A 23 15.44 9.32 18.42
N PHE A 24 15.23 10.22 17.46
CA PHE A 24 15.67 10.02 16.08
C PHE A 24 17.20 10.05 15.98
N ARG A 25 17.80 8.89 15.67
CA ARG A 25 19.26 8.70 15.67
C ARG A 25 19.99 9.14 14.40
N ASN A 26 19.28 9.72 13.43
CA ASN A 26 19.83 10.18 12.15
C ASN A 26 20.55 9.08 11.32
N GLU A 27 20.14 7.82 11.49
CA GLU A 27 20.66 6.65 10.76
C GLU A 27 20.05 6.49 9.36
N SER A 28 18.99 7.25 9.05
CA SER A 28 18.33 7.30 7.76
C SER A 28 17.78 8.72 7.52
N LYS A 29 17.18 8.98 6.35
CA LYS A 29 16.48 10.26 6.14
C LYS A 29 15.28 10.35 7.07
N LEU A 30 14.96 11.57 7.54
CA LEU A 30 13.78 11.81 8.37
C LEU A 30 12.50 11.30 7.69
N SER A 31 12.36 11.51 6.37
CA SER A 31 11.24 10.99 5.59
C SER A 31 11.14 9.46 5.67
N THR A 32 12.24 8.74 5.47
CA THR A 32 12.31 7.27 5.58
C THR A 32 11.90 6.79 6.97
N TRP A 33 12.31 7.50 8.03
CA TRP A 33 11.90 7.19 9.39
C TRP A 33 10.40 7.42 9.63
N ILE A 34 9.84 8.51 9.11
CA ILE A 34 8.39 8.80 9.17
C ILE A 34 7.61 7.72 8.41
N TYR A 35 8.02 7.37 7.18
CA TYR A 35 7.38 6.28 6.40
C TYR A 35 7.39 4.97 7.18
N ARG A 36 8.48 4.63 7.87
CA ARG A 36 8.54 3.42 8.70
C ARG A 36 7.53 3.44 9.85
N ILE A 37 7.33 4.58 10.50
CA ILE A 37 6.28 4.74 11.53
C ILE A 37 4.90 4.57 10.91
N ALA A 38 4.63 5.26 9.80
CA ALA A 38 3.35 5.19 9.09
C ALA A 38 3.02 3.76 8.64
N THR A 39 3.99 3.07 8.00
CA THR A 39 3.86 1.68 7.55
C THR A 39 3.53 0.75 8.71
N ASN A 40 4.21 0.89 9.85
CA ASN A 40 3.92 0.08 11.03
C ASN A 40 2.53 0.34 11.62
N HIS A 41 2.09 1.61 11.66
CA HIS A 41 0.72 1.95 12.08
C HIS A 41 -0.32 1.34 11.16
N CYS A 42 -0.15 1.49 9.84
CA CYS A 42 -1.05 0.91 8.85
C CYS A 42 -1.13 -0.63 8.98
N LEU A 43 0.02 -1.31 9.09
CA LEU A 43 0.06 -2.77 9.27
C LEU A 43 -0.66 -3.21 10.55
N ARG A 44 -0.45 -2.52 11.67
CA ARG A 44 -1.12 -2.82 12.94
C ARG A 44 -2.63 -2.60 12.87
N ALA A 45 -3.07 -1.52 12.22
CA ALA A 45 -4.49 -1.23 12.07
C ALA A 45 -5.19 -2.27 11.18
N LEU A 46 -4.52 -2.73 10.12
CA LEU A 46 -5.03 -3.80 9.27
C LEU A 46 -5.09 -5.16 10.00
N GLU A 47 -4.08 -5.47 10.80
CA GLU A 47 -4.09 -6.69 11.63
C GLU A 47 -5.24 -6.67 12.66
N LYS A 48 -5.50 -5.50 13.26
CA LYS A 48 -6.61 -5.31 14.20
C LYS A 48 -7.97 -5.52 13.53
N ASP A 49 -8.14 -5.03 12.29
CA ASP A 49 -9.38 -5.22 11.53
C ASP A 49 -9.65 -6.67 11.18
N LYS A 50 -8.62 -7.44 10.81
CA LYS A 50 -8.78 -8.87 10.54
C LYS A 50 -9.31 -9.66 11.74
N ARG A 51 -9.08 -9.18 12.96
CA ARG A 51 -9.58 -9.81 14.20
C ARG A 51 -11.03 -9.47 14.52
N ILE A 52 -11.58 -8.43 13.88
CA ILE A 52 -12.97 -8.00 14.05
C ILE A 52 -13.71 -8.46 12.79
N THR A 53 -14.35 -9.62 12.84
CA THR A 53 -15.10 -10.20 11.70
C THR A 53 -16.01 -9.16 11.06
N LYS A 54 -15.65 -8.67 9.88
CA LYS A 54 -16.49 -7.81 9.06
C LYS A 54 -17.45 -8.70 8.28
N VAL A 55 -18.76 -8.51 8.51
CA VAL A 55 -19.79 -9.02 7.60
C VAL A 55 -19.73 -8.15 6.35
N GLU A 56 -19.37 -8.74 5.21
CA GLU A 56 -19.36 -8.05 3.93
C GLU A 56 -20.80 -7.93 3.40
N MET A 57 -21.24 -6.71 3.09
CA MET A 57 -22.37 -6.51 2.19
C MET A 57 -21.84 -6.45 0.75
N PRO A 58 -22.48 -7.14 -0.21
CA PRO A 58 -22.08 -7.08 -1.59
C PRO A 58 -22.53 -5.74 -2.20
N GLU A 59 -21.58 -4.90 -2.60
CA GLU A 59 -21.86 -3.80 -3.53
C GLU A 59 -21.58 -4.29 -4.96
N ASN A 60 -22.65 -4.36 -5.74
CA ASN A 60 -22.62 -4.71 -7.14
C ASN A 60 -22.93 -3.45 -7.94
N ILE A 61 -21.96 -2.91 -8.66
CA ILE A 61 -22.20 -1.85 -9.65
C ILE A 61 -21.30 -2.15 -10.85
N ALA A 62 -21.91 -2.68 -11.90
CA ALA A 62 -21.34 -2.67 -13.24
C ALA A 62 -21.93 -1.47 -13.98
N ALA A 63 -21.05 -0.62 -14.53
CA ALA A 63 -21.38 0.31 -15.59
C ALA A 63 -20.38 0.06 -16.73
N ILE A 64 -20.90 -0.04 -17.95
CA ILE A 64 -20.15 -0.31 -19.19
C ILE A 64 -20.03 1.03 -19.90
N GLU A 65 -18.80 1.47 -20.20
CA GLU A 65 -18.48 2.50 -21.19
C GLU A 65 -16.98 2.41 -21.56
N GLU A 66 -16.56 3.03 -22.67
CA GLU A 66 -15.28 2.80 -23.38
C GLU A 66 -14.03 3.14 -22.54
N GLU A 67 -13.02 2.24 -22.55
CA GLU A 67 -11.78 2.30 -21.74
C GLU A 67 -11.08 3.68 -21.73
N SER A 68 -11.45 4.52 -20.76
CA SER A 68 -10.74 5.76 -20.42
C SER A 68 -9.44 5.44 -19.67
N ALA A 69 -8.45 6.32 -19.77
CA ALA A 69 -7.25 6.25 -18.90
C ALA A 69 -7.61 6.24 -17.41
N GLU A 70 -8.77 6.83 -17.05
CA GLU A 70 -9.30 6.89 -15.69
C GLU A 70 -9.80 5.53 -15.20
N GLU A 71 -10.39 4.71 -16.08
CA GLU A 71 -10.89 3.37 -15.75
C GLU A 71 -9.73 2.38 -15.56
N LYS A 72 -8.71 2.47 -16.42
CA LYS A 72 -7.45 1.72 -16.26
C LYS A 72 -6.77 2.04 -14.93
N LEU A 73 -6.80 3.32 -14.54
CA LEU A 73 -6.27 3.77 -13.27
C LEU A 73 -7.12 3.24 -12.10
N ALA A 74 -8.44 3.31 -12.19
CA ALA A 74 -9.36 2.77 -11.19
C ALA A 74 -9.18 1.25 -11.01
N PHE A 75 -9.07 0.51 -12.11
CA PHE A 75 -8.79 -0.93 -12.10
C PHE A 75 -7.41 -1.25 -11.51
N LEU A 76 -6.38 -0.46 -11.82
CA LEU A 76 -5.06 -0.65 -11.20
C LEU A 76 -5.14 -0.49 -9.68
N TYR A 77 -5.85 0.53 -9.18
CA TYR A 77 -6.02 0.73 -7.75
C TYR A 77 -6.86 -0.36 -7.08
N SER A 78 -7.89 -0.89 -7.75
CA SER A 78 -8.66 -2.03 -7.22
C SER A 78 -7.80 -3.31 -7.17
N ALA A 79 -7.03 -3.59 -8.23
CA ALA A 79 -6.11 -4.72 -8.27
C ALA A 79 -5.01 -4.62 -7.19
N ILE A 80 -4.50 -3.41 -6.92
CA ILE A 80 -3.54 -3.16 -5.83
C ILE A 80 -4.20 -3.38 -4.45
N ALA A 81 -5.48 -3.03 -4.29
CA ALA A 81 -6.20 -3.21 -3.03
C ALA A 81 -6.34 -4.69 -2.63
N GLU A 82 -6.50 -5.58 -3.62
CA GLU A 82 -6.58 -7.03 -3.43
C GLU A 82 -5.24 -7.71 -3.10
N LEU A 83 -4.12 -7.00 -3.25
CA LEU A 83 -2.81 -7.56 -2.91
C LEU A 83 -2.68 -7.80 -1.40
N PRO A 84 -1.87 -8.80 -1.00
CA PRO A 84 -1.45 -8.94 0.40
C PRO A 84 -0.85 -7.63 0.91
N GLU A 85 -1.08 -7.31 2.19
CA GLU A 85 -0.77 -6.01 2.79
C GLU A 85 0.67 -5.53 2.53
N MET A 86 1.64 -6.44 2.70
CA MET A 86 3.04 -6.15 2.42
C MET A 86 3.32 -5.88 0.94
N GLU A 87 2.68 -6.61 0.03
CA GLU A 87 2.83 -6.37 -1.41
C GLU A 87 2.24 -5.02 -1.82
N ARG A 88 1.07 -4.67 -1.26
CA ARG A 88 0.43 -3.37 -1.43
C ARG A 88 1.34 -2.22 -0.96
N ILE A 89 1.91 -2.33 0.24
CA ILE A 89 2.84 -1.30 0.77
C ILE A 89 4.05 -1.13 -0.16
N ILE A 90 4.68 -2.23 -0.58
CA ILE A 90 5.87 -2.19 -1.43
C ILE A 90 5.56 -1.50 -2.75
N ILE A 91 4.46 -1.86 -3.42
CA ILE A 91 4.14 -1.26 -4.72
C ILE A 91 3.68 0.19 -4.59
N SER A 92 2.97 0.57 -3.51
CA SER A 92 2.63 1.96 -3.24
C SER A 92 3.87 2.84 -3.08
N LEU A 93 4.88 2.38 -2.33
CA LEU A 93 6.14 3.13 -2.15
C LEU A 93 6.95 3.23 -3.45
N GLU A 94 6.95 2.17 -4.27
CA GLU A 94 7.57 2.19 -5.60
C GLU A 94 6.85 3.19 -6.54
N LEU A 95 5.53 3.28 -6.49
CA LEU A 95 4.74 4.23 -7.29
C LEU A 95 4.98 5.69 -6.87
N GLU A 96 5.27 5.93 -5.58
CA GLU A 96 5.74 7.25 -5.11
C GLU A 96 7.20 7.56 -5.50
N GLY A 97 7.87 6.66 -6.22
CA GLY A 97 9.22 6.87 -6.75
C GLY A 97 10.33 6.72 -5.70
N LEU A 98 10.06 6.08 -4.56
CA LEU A 98 11.10 5.86 -3.55
C LEU A 98 12.16 4.88 -4.07
N PRO A 99 13.46 5.15 -3.84
CA PRO A 99 14.50 4.19 -4.17
C PRO A 99 14.29 2.85 -3.45
N GLN A 100 14.48 1.73 -4.14
CA GLN A 100 14.25 0.39 -3.58
C GLN A 100 15.05 0.10 -2.30
N ALA A 101 16.22 0.73 -2.13
CA ALA A 101 16.98 0.67 -0.88
C ALA A 101 16.23 1.30 0.30
N GLN A 102 15.56 2.44 0.09
CA GLN A 102 14.73 3.06 1.13
C GLN A 102 13.46 2.23 1.39
N ILE A 103 12.87 1.63 0.36
CA ILE A 103 11.72 0.73 0.53
C ILE A 103 12.12 -0.47 1.41
N ALA A 104 13.31 -1.02 1.21
CA ALA A 104 13.88 -2.08 2.07
C ALA A 104 14.00 -1.62 3.53
N GLU A 105 14.54 -0.43 3.78
CA GLU A 105 14.62 0.16 5.13
C GLU A 105 13.25 0.39 5.78
N ILE A 106 12.27 0.89 5.02
CA ILE A 106 10.90 1.18 5.50
C ILE A 106 10.18 -0.12 5.88
N THR A 107 10.29 -1.13 5.02
CA THR A 107 9.56 -2.41 5.17
C THR A 107 10.29 -3.45 6.02
N GLY A 108 11.56 -3.21 6.36
CA GLY A 108 12.41 -4.16 7.11
C GLY A 108 12.82 -5.41 6.31
N LEU A 109 12.68 -5.39 4.98
CA LEU A 109 13.07 -6.49 4.09
C LEU A 109 14.44 -6.24 3.46
N GLY A 110 15.16 -7.31 3.11
CA GLY A 110 16.44 -7.17 2.38
C GLY A 110 16.25 -6.59 0.97
N ALA A 111 17.21 -5.80 0.49
CA ALA A 111 17.14 -5.14 -0.83
C ALA A 111 16.94 -6.12 -2.01
N GLY A 112 17.55 -7.31 -1.95
CA GLY A 112 17.32 -8.37 -2.94
C GLY A 112 15.88 -8.91 -2.93
N ASN A 113 15.28 -9.00 -1.74
CA ASN A 113 13.90 -9.41 -1.56
C ASN A 113 12.93 -8.36 -2.14
N ILE A 114 13.20 -7.08 -1.91
CA ILE A 114 12.41 -5.98 -2.50
C ILE A 114 12.39 -6.03 -4.01
N ARG A 115 13.55 -6.18 -4.66
CA ARG A 115 13.63 -6.26 -6.13
C ARG A 115 12.79 -7.41 -6.69
N VAL A 116 12.92 -8.60 -6.10
CA VAL A 116 12.15 -9.80 -6.51
C VAL A 116 10.66 -9.61 -6.25
N LYS A 117 10.28 -9.04 -5.10
CA LYS A 117 8.87 -8.76 -4.78
C LYS A 117 8.27 -7.76 -5.74
N ILE A 118 8.94 -6.65 -6.03
CA ILE A 118 8.45 -5.65 -6.99
C ILE A 118 8.21 -6.29 -8.36
N HIS A 119 9.16 -7.10 -8.85
CA HIS A 119 8.99 -7.81 -10.11
C HIS A 119 7.75 -8.71 -10.09
N ARG A 120 7.62 -9.56 -9.06
CA ARG A 120 6.47 -10.47 -8.90
C ARG A 120 5.14 -9.72 -8.77
N ILE A 121 5.11 -8.59 -8.06
CA ILE A 121 3.90 -7.78 -7.91
C ILE A 121 3.50 -7.18 -9.25
N LYS A 122 4.44 -6.60 -10.00
CA LYS A 122 4.19 -6.06 -11.34
C LYS A 122 3.70 -7.15 -12.29
N GLU A 123 4.25 -8.37 -12.21
CA GLU A 123 3.80 -9.52 -12.98
C GLU A 123 2.37 -9.95 -12.62
N LYS A 124 2.03 -10.05 -11.32
CA LYS A 124 0.65 -10.34 -10.87
C LYS A 124 -0.34 -9.29 -11.36
N LEU A 125 0.01 -8.01 -11.24
CA LEU A 125 -0.84 -6.91 -11.72
C LEU A 125 -0.99 -6.97 -13.24
N ALA A 126 0.08 -7.25 -13.98
CA ALA A 126 0.01 -7.41 -15.44
C ALA A 126 -0.85 -8.62 -15.87
N ILE A 127 -0.82 -9.73 -15.12
CA ILE A 127 -1.72 -10.87 -15.35
C ILE A 127 -3.18 -10.42 -15.13
N LYS A 128 -3.50 -9.79 -14.00
CA LYS A 128 -4.84 -9.26 -13.72
C LYS A 128 -5.33 -8.29 -14.80
N PHE A 129 -4.45 -7.42 -15.28
CA PHE A 129 -4.78 -6.46 -16.34
C PHE A 129 -5.06 -7.15 -17.68
N ARG A 130 -4.29 -8.18 -18.04
CA ARG A 130 -4.56 -8.99 -19.24
C ARG A 130 -5.81 -9.84 -19.12
N GLU A 131 -6.12 -10.34 -17.93
CA GLU A 131 -7.37 -11.05 -17.66
C GLU A 131 -8.56 -10.12 -17.78
N HIS A 132 -8.47 -8.90 -17.23
CA HIS A 132 -9.51 -7.88 -17.38
C HIS A 132 -9.84 -7.60 -18.84
N GLY A 133 -8.82 -7.41 -19.70
CA GLY A 133 -9.02 -7.27 -21.15
C GLY A 133 -9.25 -8.58 -21.93
N ARG A 134 -9.33 -9.74 -21.26
CA ARG A 134 -9.71 -11.06 -21.86
C ARG A 134 -11.10 -11.53 -21.46
N PHE A 135 -11.69 -10.93 -20.42
CA PHE A 135 -13.09 -11.11 -20.04
C PHE A 135 -14.02 -10.11 -20.76
N GLU A 136 -13.46 -9.34 -21.70
CA GLU A 136 -14.16 -8.57 -22.73
C GLU A 136 -14.53 -9.44 -23.94
#